data_AF-A0AAJ7WLK6-F1
#
_entry.id   AF-A0AAJ7WLK6-F1
#
_cell.length_a   1.000
_cell.length_b   1.000
_cell.length_c   1.000
_cell.angle_alpha   90.00
_cell.angle_beta   90.00
_cell.angle_gamma   90.00
#
_symmetry.space_group_name_H-M   'P 1'
#
loop_
_entity.id
_entity.type
_entity.pdbx_description
1 polymer ?
#
loop_
_entity_poly.entity_id
_entity_poly.type
_entity_poly.pdbx_seq_one_letter_code
_entity_poly.pdbx_strand_id
1 'polypeptide(L)'
;MLTALRELSGHLETLFSLSHVPRVLILLGPSPMSPLELYELDFHELALGGSGDSLCHARYSRHVFHSLFVQNVFGEPRALPVTSATLLLWAHRDCGVDWFNPKLNYKLPNRGRRVVVAFSNSLEEPLGTALGQPCENDCVWFQAPVAIKGVLDSGSGQG
;
A
#
# COMPACT_ATOMS: atom_id res chain seq x y z
N MET A 1 16.63 -1.27 9.91
CA MET A 1 15.56 -0.59 9.15
C MET A 1 15.59 -0.95 7.67
N LEU A 2 16.70 -0.72 6.95
CA LEU A 2 16.81 -1.04 5.52
C LEU A 2 16.58 -2.54 5.20
N THR A 3 17.05 -3.45 6.04
CA THR A 3 16.81 -4.89 5.85
C THR A 3 15.33 -5.26 5.93
N ALA A 4 14.59 -4.72 6.92
CA ALA A 4 13.16 -4.96 7.08
C ALA A 4 12.34 -4.40 5.91
N LEU A 5 12.75 -3.25 5.35
CA LEU A 5 12.14 -2.70 4.13
C LEU A 5 12.43 -3.57 2.91
N ARG A 6 13.66 -4.08 2.76
CA ARG A 6 14.02 -4.99 1.65
C ARG A 6 13.27 -6.31 1.74
N GLU A 7 13.17 -6.87 2.94
CA GLU A 7 12.39 -8.08 3.19
C GLU A 7 10.90 -7.84 2.87
N LEU A 8 10.31 -6.75 3.35
CA LEU A 8 8.94 -6.39 3.03
C LEU A 8 8.73 -6.24 1.51
N SER A 9 9.65 -5.58 0.81
CA SER A 9 9.57 -5.42 -0.65
C SER A 9 9.50 -6.75 -1.39
N GLY A 10 10.35 -7.72 -1.02
CA GLY A 10 10.34 -9.05 -1.66
C GLY A 10 9.04 -9.82 -1.41
N HIS A 11 8.49 -9.74 -0.20
CA HIS A 11 7.21 -10.39 0.11
C HIS A 11 6.03 -9.68 -0.55
N LEU A 12 6.10 -8.36 -0.74
CA LEU A 12 5.14 -7.62 -1.55
C LEU A 12 5.14 -8.09 -2.98
N GLU A 13 6.30 -8.13 -3.64
CA GLU A 13 6.43 -8.64 -5.01
C GLU A 13 5.85 -10.06 -5.15
N THR A 14 6.10 -10.92 -4.16
CA THR A 14 5.52 -12.27 -4.11
C THR A 14 4.00 -12.23 -4.04
N LEU A 15 3.42 -11.48 -3.09
CA LEU A 15 1.97 -11.41 -2.92
C LEU A 15 1.27 -10.82 -4.16
N PHE A 16 1.81 -9.74 -4.74
CA PHE A 16 1.29 -9.15 -5.98
C PHE A 16 1.38 -10.10 -7.18
N SER A 17 2.31 -11.06 -7.17
CA SER A 17 2.41 -12.09 -8.21
C SER A 17 1.43 -13.25 -8.00
N LEU A 18 1.02 -13.51 -6.75
CA LEU A 18 0.13 -14.62 -6.38
C LEU A 18 -1.36 -14.26 -6.41
N SER A 19 -1.71 -12.98 -6.19
CA SER A 19 -3.10 -12.53 -6.12
C SER A 19 -3.25 -11.12 -6.65
N HIS A 20 -4.42 -10.82 -7.18
CA HIS A 20 -4.87 -9.45 -7.33
C HIS A 20 -4.97 -8.76 -5.95
N VAL A 21 -4.48 -7.53 -5.85
CA VAL A 21 -4.50 -6.70 -4.64
C VAL A 21 -5.20 -5.38 -4.96
N PRO A 22 -6.53 -5.28 -4.81
CA PRO A 22 -7.24 -4.06 -5.15
C PRO A 22 -7.02 -2.94 -4.13
N ARG A 23 -6.59 -3.22 -2.89
CA ARG A 23 -6.36 -2.18 -1.88
C ARG A 23 -5.15 -2.45 -1.00
N VAL A 24 -4.41 -1.40 -0.69
CA VAL A 24 -3.29 -1.41 0.25
C VAL A 24 -3.46 -0.29 1.27
N LEU A 25 -3.25 -0.60 2.55
CA LEU A 25 -3.27 0.35 3.66
C LEU A 25 -1.89 0.50 4.26
N ILE A 26 -1.41 1.73 4.35
CA ILE A 26 -0.22 2.12 5.10
C ILE A 26 -0.69 2.89 6.33
N LEU A 27 -0.48 2.30 7.51
CA LEU A 27 -0.91 2.83 8.79
C LEU A 27 0.28 3.37 9.56
N LEU A 28 0.27 4.67 9.86
CA LEU A 28 1.27 5.30 10.71
C LEU A 28 0.69 5.46 12.11
N GLY A 29 1.29 4.81 13.10
CA GLY A 29 0.82 4.93 14.48
C GLY A 29 1.25 3.77 15.37
N PRO A 30 0.87 3.82 16.66
CA PRO A 30 1.19 2.79 17.63
C PRO A 30 0.36 1.51 17.46
N SER A 31 -0.80 1.59 16.81
CA SER A 31 -1.70 0.45 16.63
C SER A 31 -2.42 0.53 15.27
N PRO A 32 -2.57 -0.60 14.55
CA PRO A 32 -3.32 -0.64 13.31
C PRO A 32 -4.82 -0.38 13.51
N MET A 33 -5.37 -0.59 14.72
CA MET A 33 -6.79 -0.31 15.02
C MET A 33 -7.05 1.17 15.33
N SER A 34 -6.00 1.93 15.64
CA SER A 34 -6.08 3.35 15.98
C SER A 34 -4.83 4.09 15.48
N PRO A 35 -4.65 4.20 14.16
CA PRO A 35 -3.51 4.90 13.59
C PRO A 35 -3.61 6.41 13.81
N LEU A 36 -2.46 7.09 13.78
CA LEU A 36 -2.39 8.54 13.71
C LEU A 36 -2.77 9.02 12.30
N GLU A 37 -2.22 8.34 11.29
CA GLU A 37 -2.53 8.56 9.89
C GLU A 37 -2.71 7.24 9.14
N LEU A 38 -3.59 7.24 8.16
CA LEU A 38 -3.92 6.12 7.29
C LEU A 38 -3.84 6.59 5.85
N TYR A 39 -3.05 5.88 5.05
CA TYR A 39 -2.96 6.06 3.61
C TYR A 39 -3.51 4.82 2.94
N GLU A 40 -4.49 5.02 2.08
CA GLU A 40 -5.13 3.97 1.30
C GLU A 40 -4.77 4.15 -0.17
N LEU A 41 -4.22 3.10 -0.76
CA LEU A 41 -3.98 2.99 -2.19
C LEU A 41 -5.06 2.08 -2.75
N ASP A 42 -5.95 2.63 -3.58
CA ASP A 42 -7.08 1.92 -4.16
C ASP A 42 -6.84 1.66 -5.65
N PHE A 43 -6.68 0.39 -6.00
CA PHE A 43 -6.42 -0.12 -7.34
C PHE A 43 -7.65 -0.79 -7.96
N HIS A 44 -8.84 -0.67 -7.36
CA HIS A 44 -10.04 -1.38 -7.81
C HIS A 44 -10.39 -1.11 -9.28
N GLU A 45 -10.25 0.15 -9.70
CA GLU A 45 -10.54 0.62 -11.06
C GLU A 45 -9.31 0.59 -11.99
N LEU A 46 -8.20 0.03 -11.53
CA LEU A 46 -6.98 -0.09 -12.32
C LEU A 46 -7.05 -1.38 -13.13
N ALA A 47 -7.38 -1.28 -14.42
CA ALA A 47 -7.39 -2.47 -15.28
C ALA A 47 -5.97 -3.06 -15.38
N LEU A 48 -5.81 -4.31 -14.93
CA LEU A 48 -4.57 -5.07 -14.98
C LEU A 48 -4.41 -5.71 -16.36
N GLY A 49 -4.10 -4.86 -17.33
CA GLY A 49 -3.98 -5.25 -18.72
C GLY A 49 -2.72 -4.69 -19.34
N GLY A 50 -1.80 -5.58 -19.71
CA GLY A 50 -0.67 -5.28 -20.57
C GLY A 50 0.67 -5.68 -19.95
N SER A 51 1.42 -6.50 -20.70
CA SER A 51 2.87 -6.64 -20.54
C SER A 51 3.52 -5.30 -20.89
N GLY A 52 3.49 -4.36 -19.95
CA GLY A 52 4.16 -3.07 -20.13
C GLY A 52 5.68 -3.26 -20.07
N ASP A 53 6.40 -2.78 -21.07
CA ASP A 53 7.86 -2.67 -20.99
C ASP A 53 8.29 -1.89 -19.73
N SER A 54 9.53 -2.08 -19.28
CA SER A 54 10.11 -1.35 -18.14
C SER A 54 10.01 0.18 -18.28
N LEU A 55 10.04 0.70 -19.52
CA LEU A 55 9.82 2.11 -19.85
C LEU A 55 8.40 2.59 -19.51
N CYS A 56 7.41 1.70 -19.64
CA CYS A 56 6.02 1.95 -19.30
C CYS A 56 5.86 2.10 -17.78
N HIS A 57 6.47 1.19 -17.01
CA HIS A 57 6.47 1.24 -15.54
C HIS A 57 7.11 2.53 -14.99
N ALA A 58 8.25 2.95 -15.54
CA ALA A 58 8.91 4.19 -15.12
C ALA A 58 8.10 5.45 -15.46
N ARG A 59 7.30 5.41 -16.52
CA ARG A 59 6.39 6.51 -16.88
C ARG A 59 5.20 6.57 -15.94
N TYR A 60 4.58 5.43 -15.62
CA TYR A 60 3.47 5.36 -14.68
C TYR A 60 3.89 5.81 -13.28
N SER A 61 5.03 5.34 -12.76
CA SER A 61 5.50 5.76 -11.44
C SER A 61 5.74 7.27 -11.37
N ARG A 62 6.42 7.85 -12.37
CA ARG A 62 6.60 9.31 -12.47
C ARG A 62 5.27 10.06 -12.53
N HIS A 63 4.30 9.55 -13.29
CA HIS A 63 2.98 10.16 -13.40
C HIS A 63 2.22 10.13 -12.07
N VAL A 64 2.29 9.01 -11.33
CA VAL A 64 1.73 8.89 -9.99
C VAL A 64 2.35 9.91 -9.04
N PHE A 65 3.68 9.95 -8.94
CA PHE A 65 4.36 10.90 -8.05
C PHE A 65 4.10 12.36 -8.44
N HIS A 66 4.09 12.66 -9.73
CA HIS A 66 3.73 13.99 -10.22
C HIS A 66 2.30 14.37 -9.82
N SER A 67 1.34 13.46 -9.97
CA SER A 67 -0.06 13.71 -9.61
C SER A 67 -0.23 13.91 -8.11
N LEU A 68 0.42 13.07 -7.29
CA LEU A 68 0.44 13.22 -5.83
C LEU A 68 1.01 14.57 -5.40
N PHE A 69 2.06 15.04 -6.08
CA PHE A 69 2.71 16.32 -5.80
C PHE A 69 1.84 17.51 -6.21
N VAL A 70 1.33 17.52 -7.44
CA VAL A 70 0.50 18.63 -7.97
C VAL A 70 -0.81 18.77 -7.19
N GLN A 71 -1.42 17.65 -6.80
CA GLN A 71 -2.65 17.67 -6.00
C GLN A 71 -2.39 17.96 -4.51
N ASN A 72 -1.12 18.12 -4.10
CA ASN A 72 -0.71 18.35 -2.72
C ASN A 72 -1.38 17.36 -1.75
N VAL A 73 -1.42 16.07 -2.12
CA VAL A 73 -2.18 15.03 -1.40
C VAL A 73 -1.72 14.90 0.06
N PHE A 74 -0.42 15.07 0.30
CA PHE A 74 0.15 15.01 1.63
C PHE A 74 -0.06 16.30 2.45
N GLY A 75 -0.39 17.41 1.80
CA GLY A 75 -0.65 18.70 2.43
C GLY A 75 0.57 19.25 3.18
N GLU A 76 0.31 20.16 4.12
CA GLU A 76 1.34 20.60 5.07
C GLU A 76 1.73 19.43 5.99
N PRO A 77 3.03 19.11 6.11
CA PRO A 77 3.48 18.02 6.96
C PRO A 77 3.17 18.35 8.42
N ARG A 78 2.21 17.63 9.01
CA ARG A 78 2.07 17.59 10.45
C ARG A 78 3.27 16.81 10.98
N ALA A 79 4.07 17.42 11.84
CA ALA A 79 5.16 16.73 12.51
C ALA A 79 4.60 15.58 13.36
N LEU A 80 4.68 14.36 12.83
CA LEU A 80 4.37 13.15 13.59
C LEU A 80 5.59 12.78 14.43
N PRO A 81 5.40 12.29 15.66
CA PRO A 81 6.50 11.66 16.39
C PRO A 81 7.01 10.46 15.61
N VAL A 82 8.25 10.05 15.89
CA VAL A 82 8.81 8.81 15.35
C VAL A 82 7.85 7.66 15.68
N THR A 83 7.22 7.10 14.66
CA THR A 83 6.16 6.10 14.79
C THR A 83 6.48 4.86 13.95
N SER A 84 5.79 3.77 14.25
CA SER A 84 5.75 2.59 13.40
C SER A 84 4.82 2.78 12.21
N ALA A 85 5.21 2.20 11.08
CA ALA A 85 4.38 1.97 9.91
C ALA A 85 3.99 0.49 9.84
N THR A 86 2.69 0.22 9.68
CA THR A 86 2.14 -1.12 9.47
C THR A 86 1.48 -1.18 8.10
N LEU A 87 1.69 -2.27 7.36
CA LEU A 87 1.12 -2.46 6.03
C LEU A 87 0.04 -3.55 6.06
N LEU A 88 -1.10 -3.28 5.43
CA LEU A 88 -2.14 -4.28 5.18
C LEU A 88 -2.49 -4.32 3.69
N LEU A 89 -2.72 -5.51 3.17
CA LEU A 89 -3.08 -5.76 1.77
C LEU A 89 -4.41 -6.51 1.71
N TRP A 90 -5.32 -6.09 0.83
CA TRP A 90 -6.56 -6.83 0.57
C TRP A 90 -6.28 -7.81 -0.55
N ALA A 91 -6.29 -9.11 -0.26
CA ALA A 91 -5.94 -10.16 -1.23
C ALA A 91 -6.74 -11.44 -0.99
N HIS A 92 -6.82 -12.31 -2.00
CA HIS A 92 -7.65 -13.50 -1.96
C HIS A 92 -7.22 -14.40 -0.79
N ARG A 93 -8.17 -14.86 0.04
CA ARG A 93 -7.89 -15.65 1.25
C ARG A 93 -7.00 -16.88 1.00
N ASP A 94 -7.13 -17.49 -0.16
CA ASP A 94 -6.44 -18.73 -0.54
C ASP A 94 -5.31 -18.47 -1.55
N CYS A 95 -4.72 -17.26 -1.58
CA CYS A 95 -3.62 -16.92 -2.49
C CYS A 95 -2.30 -17.65 -2.22
N GLY A 96 -2.21 -18.41 -1.12
CA GLY A 96 -1.03 -19.21 -0.77
C GLY A 96 0.14 -18.41 -0.20
N VAL A 97 -0.06 -17.12 0.13
CA VAL A 97 0.96 -16.33 0.84
C VAL A 97 1.09 -16.76 2.29
N ASP A 98 2.32 -16.94 2.78
CA ASP A 98 2.62 -17.49 4.10
C ASP A 98 3.23 -16.46 5.06
N TRP A 99 3.94 -15.46 4.53
CA TRP A 99 4.63 -14.47 5.36
C TRP A 99 3.68 -13.43 5.99
N PHE A 100 2.56 -13.11 5.32
CA PHE A 100 1.59 -12.16 5.84
C PHE A 100 0.57 -12.83 6.76
N ASN A 101 0.19 -12.14 7.83
CA ASN A 101 -0.81 -12.63 8.76
C ASN A 101 -2.22 -12.25 8.30
N PRO A 102 -3.13 -13.22 8.03
CA PRO A 102 -4.51 -12.91 7.70
C PRO A 102 -5.25 -12.33 8.92
N LYS A 103 -6.05 -11.29 8.68
CA LYS A 103 -6.83 -10.54 9.66
C LYS A 103 -8.31 -10.54 9.27
N LEU A 104 -8.95 -11.69 9.44
CA LEU A 104 -10.36 -11.92 9.09
C LEU A 104 -11.35 -10.94 9.75
N ASN A 105 -11.00 -10.45 10.95
CA ASN A 105 -11.85 -9.55 11.73
C ASN A 105 -11.41 -8.07 11.65
N TYR A 106 -10.45 -7.74 10.78
CA TYR A 106 -9.99 -6.36 10.67
C TYR A 106 -11.06 -5.48 10.03
N LYS A 107 -11.29 -4.33 10.63
CA LYS A 107 -12.16 -3.28 10.12
C LYS A 107 -11.34 -2.02 9.91
N LEU A 108 -11.66 -1.28 8.85
CA LEU A 108 -11.04 0.02 8.58
C LEU A 108 -11.16 0.92 9.82
N PRO A 109 -10.05 1.51 10.30
CA PRO A 109 -10.08 2.44 11.41
C PRO A 109 -10.95 3.64 11.09
N ASN A 110 -11.73 4.08 12.07
CA ASN A 110 -12.59 5.27 11.99
C ASN A 110 -11.94 6.51 12.62
N ARG A 111 -10.68 6.40 13.05
CA ARG A 111 -9.89 7.45 13.70
C ARG A 111 -8.57 7.64 12.94
N GLY A 112 -7.99 8.83 13.08
CA GLY A 112 -6.78 9.23 12.38
C GLY A 112 -7.09 9.99 11.09
N ARG A 113 -6.09 10.69 10.56
CA ARG A 113 -6.20 11.35 9.26
C ARG A 113 -6.20 10.27 8.17
N ARG A 114 -7.21 10.26 7.29
CA ARG A 114 -7.31 9.33 6.16
C ARG A 114 -7.02 10.05 4.85
N VAL A 115 -6.13 9.48 4.06
CA VAL A 115 -5.81 9.92 2.70
C VAL A 115 -6.05 8.73 1.78
N VAL A 116 -6.85 8.92 0.74
CA VAL A 116 -7.15 7.88 -0.25
C VAL A 116 -6.58 8.32 -1.59
N VAL A 117 -5.76 7.47 -2.19
CA VAL A 117 -5.20 7.63 -3.53
C VAL A 117 -5.81 6.55 -4.40
N ALA A 118 -6.81 6.92 -5.20
CA ALA A 118 -7.46 6.02 -6.14
C ALA A 118 -6.74 6.05 -7.49
N PHE A 119 -6.48 4.86 -8.03
CA PHE A 119 -5.85 4.65 -9.31
C PHE A 119 -6.89 4.11 -10.29
N SER A 120 -7.02 4.77 -11.44
CA SER A 120 -7.90 4.36 -12.53
C SER A 120 -7.18 4.58 -13.85
N ASN A 121 -7.39 3.72 -14.84
CA ASN A 121 -7.02 3.99 -16.22
C ASN A 121 -8.27 4.35 -17.03
N SER A 122 -8.13 5.25 -17.99
CA SER A 122 -9.23 5.67 -18.87
C SER A 122 -9.40 4.74 -20.07
N LEU A 123 -9.07 3.46 -19.93
CA LEU A 123 -9.20 2.54 -21.05
C LEU A 123 -10.69 2.24 -21.29
N GLU A 124 -11.18 2.61 -22.47
CA GLU A 124 -12.58 2.41 -22.87
C GLU A 124 -12.95 0.93 -23.09
N GLU A 125 -11.98 0.01 -23.02
CA GLU A 125 -12.18 -1.42 -23.22
C GLU A 125 -11.64 -2.20 -22.01
N PRO A 126 -12.43 -3.11 -21.41
CA PRO A 126 -11.97 -3.95 -20.32
C PRO A 126 -10.90 -4.90 -20.86
N LEU A 127 -9.61 -4.65 -20.54
CA LEU A 127 -8.58 -5.64 -20.84
C LEU A 127 -8.89 -6.92 -20.08
N GLY A 128 -9.00 -8.01 -20.84
CA GLY A 128 -9.35 -9.34 -20.37
C GLY A 128 -8.58 -9.76 -19.11
N THR A 129 -9.32 -10.45 -18.25
CA THR A 129 -8.97 -11.01 -16.94
C THR A 129 -7.72 -11.90 -16.97
N ALA A 130 -6.53 -11.30 -17.01
CA ALA A 130 -5.29 -12.04 -16.78
C ALA A 130 -4.98 -12.20 -15.28
N LEU A 131 -5.49 -11.30 -14.43
CA LEU A 131 -5.31 -11.33 -12.97
C LEU A 131 -6.64 -11.41 -12.21
N GLY A 132 -7.48 -12.39 -12.58
CA GLY A 132 -8.71 -12.73 -11.84
C GLY A 132 -9.77 -11.62 -11.80
N GLN A 133 -11.01 -11.99 -11.48
CA GLN A 133 -12.02 -11.01 -11.09
C GLN A 133 -11.63 -10.37 -9.74
N PRO A 134 -12.05 -9.12 -9.46
CA PRO A 134 -11.95 -8.57 -8.11
C PRO A 134 -12.57 -9.57 -7.12
N CYS A 135 -11.77 -9.96 -6.14
CA CYS A 135 -12.04 -10.98 -5.11
C CYS A 135 -13.06 -10.50 -4.06
N GLU A 136 -14.16 -9.88 -4.49
CA GLU A 136 -15.00 -9.02 -3.66
C GLU A 136 -15.55 -9.75 -2.41
N ASN A 137 -15.85 -11.05 -2.52
CA ASN A 137 -16.41 -11.85 -1.42
C ASN A 137 -15.39 -12.73 -0.68
N ASP A 138 -14.25 -13.06 -1.31
CA ASP A 138 -13.26 -14.01 -0.78
C ASP A 138 -11.95 -13.34 -0.35
N CYS A 139 -11.84 -12.02 -0.48
CA CYS A 139 -10.67 -11.29 -0.02
C CYS A 139 -10.69 -11.03 1.48
N VAL A 140 -9.48 -11.01 2.06
CA VAL A 140 -9.24 -10.70 3.47
C VAL A 140 -8.04 -9.77 3.59
N TRP A 141 -7.94 -9.09 4.74
CA TRP A 141 -6.77 -8.26 5.03
C TRP A 141 -5.58 -9.11 5.45
N PHE A 142 -4.45 -8.95 4.80
CA PHE A 142 -3.16 -9.54 5.15
C PHE A 142 -2.27 -8.46 5.74
N GLN A 143 -1.83 -8.63 6.99
CA GLN A 143 -0.96 -7.68 7.68
C GLN A 143 0.49 -8.15 7.64
N ALA A 144 1.42 -7.24 7.33
CA ALA A 144 2.84 -7.53 7.47
C ALA A 144 3.18 -7.89 8.95
N PRO A 145 3.97 -8.95 9.19
CA PRO A 145 4.36 -9.37 10.54
C PRO A 145 5.32 -8.37 11.20
N VAL A 146 6.02 -7.58 10.40
CA VAL A 146 6.98 -6.57 10.87
C VAL A 146 6.41 -5.16 10.72
N ALA A 147 6.48 -4.38 11.79
CA ALA A 147 6.22 -2.94 11.75
C ALA A 147 7.54 -2.20 11.47
N ILE A 148 7.53 -1.31 10.48
CA ILE A 148 8.72 -0.52 10.13
C ILE A 148 8.77 0.69 11.05
N LYS A 149 9.78 0.75 11.92
CA LYS A 149 9.99 1.92 12.79
C LYS A 149 10.68 3.03 12.02
N GLY A 150 10.16 4.25 12.10
CA GLY A 150 10.89 5.43 11.70
C GLY A 150 12.17 5.60 12.53
N VAL A 151 13.16 6.26 11.95
CA VAL A 151 14.37 6.70 12.65
C VAL A 151 14.49 8.19 12.40
N LEU A 152 14.61 8.97 13.47
CA LEU A 152 15.07 10.34 13.37
C LEU A 152 16.60 10.29 13.48
N ASP A 153 17.30 10.64 12.41
CA ASP A 153 18.74 10.86 12.52
C ASP A 153 18.94 12.17 13.29
N SER A 154 19.29 12.07 14.56
CA SER A 154 19.69 13.22 15.38
C SER A 154 21.10 13.64 14.98
N GLY A 155 21.23 14.23 13.80
CA GLY A 155 22.47 14.79 13.29
C GLY A 155 22.78 16.17 13.89
N SER A 156 23.82 16.20 14.73
CA SER A 156 24.69 17.34 15.09
C SER A 156 24.07 18.61 15.67
N GLY A 157 23.68 18.55 16.94
CA GLY A 157 23.87 19.69 17.85
C GLY A 157 25.25 19.59 18.49
N GLN A 158 26.28 20.20 17.88
CA GLN A 158 27.53 20.50 18.57
C GLN A 158 27.59 22.01 18.80
N GLY A 159 27.75 22.38 20.08
CA GLY A 159 28.53 23.51 20.59
C GLY A 159 28.14 24.91 20.15
#